data_AF-A0A368XM91-F1
#
_entry.id   AF-A0A368XM91-F1
#
_cell.length_a   1.000
_cell.length_b   1.000
_cell.length_c   1.000
_cell.angle_alpha   90.00
_cell.angle_beta   90.00
_cell.angle_gamma   90.00
#
_symmetry.space_group_name_H-M   'P 1'
#
loop_
_entity.id
_entity.type
_entity.pdbx_description
1 polymer ?
#
loop_
_entity_poly.entity_id
_entity_poly.type
_entity_poly.pdbx_seq_one_letter_code
_entity_poly.pdbx_strand_id
1 'polypeptide(L)'
;MADPVTLWRTALWTVALLNIAVWSWTAWRVHRADLPRDAQWHGLRRLQLWLSAGYVFGCAFRSVVPVYDIPRLVMVDAPWSSVLVGRSVATVAELCFAAQWALMLKDTTRGGDRPLARLAALQIVPLILIAEFCSWYSVLSTSNLGHTLEESLWGLCAALVALCLLTLWPRVAPAQRPVLALWVVAAGAYALYMFAVDVPMYWQRWLADEAAGRNYLGLAAGAADVAGRVHVSTHWADWKTEVVWMTLYFSVGVWASIGLVHAPRLQLRAPASRPRPSPKIAA
;
A
#
# COMPACT_ATOMS: atom_id res chain seq x y z
N MET A 1 35.79 1.48 3.40
CA MET A 1 34.39 1.75 3.75
C MET A 1 33.51 0.97 2.79
N ALA A 2 32.43 0.33 3.26
CA ALA A 2 31.53 -0.37 2.35
C ALA A 2 30.90 0.63 1.38
N ASP A 3 30.82 0.26 0.10
CA ASP A 3 30.20 1.07 -0.93
C ASP A 3 28.69 1.29 -0.59
N PRO A 4 28.15 2.53 -0.72
CA PRO A 4 26.78 2.85 -0.32
C PRO A 4 25.71 1.96 -0.95
N VAL A 5 25.86 1.58 -2.23
CA VAL A 5 24.86 0.71 -2.87
C VAL A 5 24.91 -0.71 -2.29
N THR A 6 26.10 -1.20 -1.96
CA THR A 6 26.28 -2.51 -1.32
C THR A 6 25.67 -2.53 0.09
N LEU A 7 25.84 -1.45 0.86
CA LEU A 7 25.23 -1.30 2.18
C LEU A 7 23.69 -1.29 2.07
N TRP A 8 23.15 -0.49 1.14
CA TRP A 8 21.71 -0.42 0.91
C TRP A 8 21.13 -1.77 0.47
N ARG A 9 21.78 -2.48 -0.46
CA ARG A 9 21.38 -3.83 -0.87
C ARG A 9 21.34 -4.80 0.31
N THR A 10 22.37 -4.77 1.16
CA THR A 10 22.43 -5.62 2.36
C THR A 10 21.29 -5.28 3.32
N ALA A 11 20.96 -4.00 3.47
CA ALA A 11 19.82 -3.56 4.28
C ALA A 11 18.49 -4.07 3.71
N LEU A 12 18.28 -4.04 2.38
CA LEU A 12 17.10 -4.60 1.74
C LEU A 12 16.96 -6.10 1.98
N TRP A 13 18.04 -6.87 1.85
CA TRP A 13 18.00 -8.31 2.15
C TRP A 13 17.69 -8.59 3.62
N THR A 14 18.29 -7.81 4.51
CA THR A 14 18.06 -7.93 5.95
C THR A 14 16.60 -7.63 6.29
N VAL A 15 16.02 -6.57 5.70
CA VAL A 15 14.62 -6.22 5.94
C VAL A 15 13.66 -7.26 5.36
N ALA A 16 13.97 -7.84 4.20
CA ALA A 16 13.18 -8.93 3.62
C ALA A 16 13.14 -10.16 4.53
N LEU A 17 14.29 -10.58 5.07
CA LEU A 17 14.36 -11.70 6.01
C LEU A 17 13.59 -11.41 7.30
N LEU A 18 13.76 -10.20 7.86
CA LEU A 18 13.02 -9.76 9.04
C LEU A 18 11.50 -9.78 8.79
N ASN A 19 11.05 -9.24 7.66
CA ASN A 19 9.64 -9.19 7.29
C ASN A 19 9.04 -10.60 7.19
N ILE A 20 9.73 -11.54 6.53
CA ILE A 20 9.29 -12.94 6.43
C ILE A 20 9.22 -13.57 7.82
N ALA A 21 10.21 -13.34 8.69
CA ALA A 21 10.23 -13.88 10.05
C ALA A 21 9.05 -13.33 10.89
N VAL A 22 8.81 -12.01 10.83
CA VAL A 22 7.72 -11.34 11.57
C VAL A 22 6.35 -11.79 11.04
N TRP A 23 6.19 -11.95 9.73
CA TRP A 23 4.97 -12.49 9.13
C TRP A 23 4.75 -13.95 9.55
N SER A 24 5.80 -14.79 9.51
CA SER A 24 5.73 -16.20 9.91
C SER A 24 5.34 -16.35 11.39
N TRP A 25 5.91 -15.53 12.27
CA TRP A 25 5.51 -15.48 13.67
C TRP A 25 4.06 -15.00 13.83
N THR A 26 3.64 -14.01 13.04
CA THR A 26 2.25 -13.54 13.02
C THR A 26 1.29 -14.66 12.57
N ALA A 27 1.63 -15.40 11.52
CA ALA A 27 0.84 -16.53 11.02
C ALA A 27 0.73 -17.63 12.10
N TRP A 28 1.85 -17.98 12.74
CA TRP A 28 1.87 -18.94 13.84
C TRP A 28 0.97 -18.51 15.01
N ARG A 29 1.03 -17.24 15.43
CA ARG A 29 0.17 -16.71 16.51
C ARG A 29 -1.30 -16.72 16.12
N VAL A 30 -1.64 -16.32 14.89
CA VAL A 30 -3.04 -16.34 14.41
C VAL A 30 -3.58 -17.76 14.34
N HIS A 31 -2.73 -18.74 13.98
CA HIS A 31 -3.12 -20.14 13.94
C HIS A 31 -3.25 -20.78 15.32
N ARG A 32 -2.41 -20.38 16.29
CA ARG A 32 -2.43 -20.88 17.67
C ARG A 32 -3.42 -20.18 18.60
N ALA A 33 -3.92 -19.01 18.24
CA ALA A 33 -4.91 -18.32 19.05
C ALA A 33 -6.16 -19.21 19.17
N ASP A 34 -6.47 -19.67 20.39
CA ASP A 34 -7.73 -20.34 20.71
C ASP A 34 -8.86 -19.55 20.07
N LEU A 35 -9.79 -20.22 19.38
CA LEU A 35 -10.87 -19.57 18.65
C LEU A 35 -11.86 -18.88 19.64
N PRO A 36 -11.89 -17.54 19.81
CA PRO A 36 -13.05 -16.91 20.43
C PRO A 36 -14.32 -17.18 19.62
N ARG A 37 -15.45 -17.13 20.31
CA ARG A 37 -16.81 -17.46 19.82
C ARG A 37 -17.26 -16.70 18.55
N ASP A 38 -16.52 -15.70 18.07
CA ASP A 38 -16.87 -14.92 16.87
C ASP A 38 -16.10 -15.42 15.63
N ALA A 39 -16.68 -16.39 14.93
CA ALA A 39 -16.13 -16.97 13.70
C ALA A 39 -15.93 -15.95 12.57
N GLN A 40 -16.74 -14.87 12.54
CA GLN A 40 -16.67 -13.87 11.48
C GLN A 40 -15.44 -12.97 11.63
N TRP A 41 -15.10 -12.59 12.86
CA TRP A 41 -13.89 -11.82 13.17
C TRP A 41 -12.63 -12.61 12.80
N HIS A 42 -12.60 -13.91 13.10
CA HIS A 42 -11.50 -14.80 12.72
C HIS A 42 -11.33 -14.94 11.21
N GLY A 43 -12.43 -15.11 10.48
CA GLY A 43 -12.39 -15.17 9.01
C GLY A 43 -11.75 -13.91 8.43
N LEU A 44 -12.13 -12.72 8.94
CA LEU A 44 -11.54 -11.46 8.52
C LEU A 44 -10.04 -11.38 8.84
N ARG A 45 -9.62 -11.79 10.04
CA ARG A 45 -8.21 -11.77 10.45
C ARG A 45 -7.35 -12.73 9.63
N ARG A 46 -7.87 -13.93 9.30
CA ARG A 46 -7.18 -14.87 8.40
C ARG A 46 -7.08 -14.33 6.98
N LEU A 47 -8.12 -13.63 6.49
CA LEU A 47 -8.05 -12.96 5.19
C LEU A 47 -7.01 -11.83 5.19
N GLN A 48 -6.97 -11.00 6.24
CA GLN A 48 -5.92 -10.00 6.43
C GLN A 48 -4.51 -10.62 6.42
N LEU A 49 -4.33 -11.79 7.05
CA LEU A 49 -3.06 -12.51 7.06
C LEU A 49 -2.62 -12.95 5.65
N TRP A 50 -3.55 -13.50 4.85
CA TRP A 50 -3.27 -13.94 3.48
C TRP A 50 -2.97 -12.78 2.55
N LEU A 51 -3.73 -11.68 2.65
CA LEU A 51 -3.44 -10.46 1.89
C LEU A 51 -2.08 -9.87 2.29
N SER A 52 -1.78 -9.84 3.59
CA SER A 52 -0.45 -9.42 4.06
C SER A 52 0.66 -10.31 3.52
N ALA A 53 0.42 -11.62 3.34
CA ALA A 53 1.38 -12.52 2.73
C ALA A 53 1.74 -12.07 1.29
N GLY A 54 0.73 -11.76 0.48
CA GLY A 54 0.95 -11.25 -0.89
C GLY A 54 1.85 -10.02 -0.91
N TYR A 55 1.63 -9.07 0.00
CA TYR A 55 2.46 -7.87 0.10
C TYR A 55 3.87 -8.17 0.64
N VAL A 56 3.99 -8.93 1.74
CA VAL A 56 5.27 -9.30 2.36
C VAL A 56 6.18 -10.03 1.37
N PHE A 57 5.67 -11.07 0.70
CA PHE A 57 6.48 -11.87 -0.22
C PHE A 57 6.78 -11.11 -1.51
N GLY A 58 5.86 -10.25 -1.98
CA GLY A 58 6.14 -9.36 -3.10
C GLY A 58 7.25 -8.36 -2.81
N CYS A 59 7.21 -7.69 -1.65
CA CYS A 59 8.27 -6.79 -1.20
C CYS A 59 9.58 -7.53 -0.95
N ALA A 60 9.55 -8.76 -0.39
CA ALA A 60 10.75 -9.56 -0.19
C ALA A 60 11.42 -9.93 -1.52
N PHE A 61 10.64 -10.34 -2.52
CA PHE A 61 11.14 -10.59 -3.88
C PHE A 61 11.81 -9.34 -4.44
N ARG A 62 11.11 -8.18 -4.43
CA ARG A 62 11.64 -6.91 -4.94
C ARG A 62 12.82 -6.35 -4.13
N SER A 63 12.97 -6.75 -2.87
CA SER A 63 14.15 -6.43 -2.06
C SER A 63 15.39 -7.23 -2.49
N VAL A 64 15.19 -8.47 -2.95
CA VAL A 64 16.26 -9.35 -3.44
C VAL A 64 16.67 -8.98 -4.87
N VAL A 65 15.69 -8.64 -5.71
CA VAL A 65 15.89 -8.17 -7.09
C VAL A 65 15.30 -6.76 -7.30
N PRO A 66 15.94 -5.70 -6.79
CA PRO A 66 15.50 -4.33 -7.05
C PRO A 66 15.53 -4.02 -8.54
N VAL A 67 14.43 -3.45 -9.02
CA VAL A 67 14.24 -3.00 -10.41
C VAL A 67 13.79 -1.56 -10.38
N TYR A 68 14.43 -0.72 -11.20
CA TYR A 68 13.99 0.64 -11.48
C TYR A 68 13.36 0.65 -12.87
N ASP A 69 12.02 0.76 -12.87
CA ASP A 69 11.19 0.32 -13.99
C ASP A 69 11.45 1.09 -15.27
N ILE A 70 11.30 2.43 -15.30
CA ILE A 70 11.44 3.23 -16.53
C ILE A 70 12.83 3.09 -17.19
N PRO A 71 13.95 3.24 -16.47
CA PRO A 71 15.28 3.11 -17.08
C PRO A 71 15.72 1.65 -17.28
N ARG A 72 14.90 0.67 -16.93
CA ARG A 72 15.20 -0.78 -17.00
C ARG A 72 16.44 -1.18 -16.18
N LEU A 73 16.73 -0.45 -15.11
CA LEU A 73 17.92 -0.73 -14.29
C LEU A 73 17.63 -1.86 -13.31
N VAL A 74 18.56 -2.79 -13.21
CA VAL A 74 18.49 -3.93 -12.28
C VAL A 74 19.78 -4.01 -11.48
N MET A 75 19.68 -4.42 -10.22
CA MET A 75 20.87 -4.61 -9.38
C MET A 75 21.44 -6.03 -9.45
N VAL A 76 20.63 -6.99 -9.90
CA VAL A 76 20.97 -8.41 -10.01
C VAL A 76 20.59 -8.87 -11.42
N ASP A 77 21.54 -9.47 -12.14
CA ASP A 77 21.28 -10.10 -13.43
C ASP A 77 20.70 -11.50 -13.21
N ALA A 78 19.39 -11.64 -13.39
CA ALA A 78 18.70 -12.90 -13.25
C ALA A 78 17.47 -12.96 -14.18
N PRO A 79 16.99 -14.16 -14.58
CA PRO A 79 15.85 -14.31 -15.48
C PRO A 79 14.54 -13.65 -14.99
N TRP A 80 14.43 -13.43 -13.67
CA TRP A 80 13.27 -12.81 -13.02
C TRP A 80 13.49 -11.34 -12.66
N SER A 81 14.63 -10.74 -13.03
CA SER A 81 14.92 -9.31 -12.80
C SER A 81 14.28 -8.38 -13.83
N SER A 82 13.45 -8.90 -14.74
CA SER A 82 12.78 -8.08 -15.74
C SER A 82 11.73 -7.17 -15.12
N VAL A 83 11.49 -6.02 -15.76
CA VAL A 83 10.45 -5.07 -15.33
C VAL A 83 9.08 -5.73 -15.39
N LEU A 84 8.82 -6.59 -16.38
CA LEU A 84 7.58 -7.36 -16.48
C LEU A 84 7.30 -8.17 -15.20
N VAL A 85 8.30 -8.92 -14.71
CA VAL A 85 8.15 -9.73 -13.50
C VAL A 85 8.05 -8.85 -12.27
N GLY A 86 8.94 -7.86 -12.13
CA GLY A 86 8.95 -6.94 -11.00
C GLY A 86 7.63 -6.19 -10.82
N ARG A 87 7.09 -5.64 -11.91
CA ARG A 87 5.82 -4.91 -11.91
C ARG A 87 4.62 -5.82 -11.70
N SER A 88 4.63 -7.05 -12.22
CA SER A 88 3.58 -8.04 -11.94
C SER A 88 3.52 -8.41 -10.45
N VAL A 89 4.69 -8.65 -9.84
CA VAL A 89 4.79 -8.94 -8.40
C VAL A 89 4.31 -7.73 -7.58
N ALA A 90 4.70 -6.53 -7.99
CA ALA A 90 4.26 -5.28 -7.36
C ALA A 90 2.74 -5.12 -7.43
N THR A 91 2.12 -5.31 -8.59
CA THR A 91 0.67 -5.22 -8.78
C THR A 91 -0.09 -6.17 -7.86
N VAL A 92 0.34 -7.43 -7.74
CA VAL A 92 -0.31 -8.39 -6.83
C VAL A 92 -0.16 -7.95 -5.37
N ALA A 93 1.03 -7.51 -4.99
CA ALA A 93 1.34 -7.02 -3.65
C ALA A 93 0.46 -5.79 -3.30
N GLU A 94 0.41 -4.81 -4.19
CA GLU A 94 -0.32 -3.55 -4.03
C GLU A 94 -1.84 -3.76 -3.95
N LEU A 95 -2.40 -4.62 -4.79
CA LEU A 95 -3.81 -5.00 -4.71
C LEU A 95 -4.14 -5.73 -3.40
N CYS A 96 -3.22 -6.58 -2.94
CA CYS A 96 -3.35 -7.22 -1.64
C CYS A 96 -3.37 -6.19 -0.50
N PHE A 97 -2.45 -5.22 -0.51
CA PHE A 97 -2.38 -4.16 0.50
C PHE A 97 -3.61 -3.23 0.47
N ALA A 98 -4.07 -2.83 -0.72
CA ALA A 98 -5.28 -2.06 -0.91
C ALA A 98 -6.53 -2.80 -0.39
N ALA A 99 -6.61 -4.11 -0.63
CA ALA A 99 -7.68 -4.94 -0.09
C ALA A 99 -7.64 -5.00 1.45
N GLN A 100 -6.47 -4.96 2.09
CA GLN A 100 -6.37 -4.86 3.55
C GLN A 100 -7.00 -3.57 4.08
N TRP A 101 -6.80 -2.44 3.39
CA TRP A 101 -7.39 -1.15 3.76
C TRP A 101 -8.91 -1.17 3.59
N ALA A 102 -9.40 -1.71 2.47
CA ALA A 102 -10.81 -1.89 2.20
C ALA A 102 -11.50 -2.75 3.28
N LEU A 103 -10.88 -3.87 3.66
CA LEU A 103 -11.38 -4.75 4.72
C LEU A 103 -11.40 -4.09 6.09
N MET A 104 -10.36 -3.31 6.43
CA MET A 104 -10.31 -2.53 7.67
C MET A 104 -11.49 -1.54 7.71
N LEU A 105 -11.71 -0.75 6.66
CA LEU A 105 -12.83 0.19 6.62
C LEU A 105 -14.19 -0.51 6.63
N LYS A 106 -14.33 -1.63 5.93
CA LYS A 106 -15.56 -2.45 5.93
C LYS A 106 -15.91 -2.91 7.35
N ASP A 107 -14.94 -3.32 8.15
CA ASP A 107 -15.17 -3.71 9.55
C ASP A 107 -15.79 -2.57 10.36
N THR A 108 -15.35 -1.33 10.14
CA THR A 108 -15.88 -0.15 10.84
C THR A 108 -17.35 0.15 10.52
N THR A 109 -17.87 -0.35 9.39
CA THR A 109 -19.28 -0.19 9.01
C THR A 109 -20.23 -1.10 9.80
N ARG A 110 -19.71 -2.06 10.57
CA ARG A 110 -20.54 -2.93 11.40
C ARG A 110 -21.25 -2.12 12.49
N GLY A 111 -22.51 -2.48 12.79
CA GLY A 111 -23.28 -1.89 13.89
C GLY A 111 -23.80 -0.46 13.67
N GLY A 112 -23.88 0.04 12.43
CA GLY A 112 -24.54 1.32 12.14
C GLY A 112 -24.28 1.82 10.72
N ASP A 113 -25.11 2.75 10.25
CA ASP A 113 -24.94 3.32 8.92
C ASP A 113 -23.75 4.30 8.86
N ARG A 114 -22.86 4.05 7.91
CA ARG A 114 -21.61 4.80 7.69
C ARG A 114 -21.34 4.88 6.20
N PRO A 115 -22.06 5.76 5.47
CA PRO A 115 -22.04 5.79 4.02
C PRO A 115 -20.64 6.09 3.47
N LEU A 116 -19.89 7.01 4.09
CA LEU A 116 -18.54 7.35 3.67
C LEU A 116 -17.58 6.16 3.80
N ALA A 117 -17.54 5.49 4.96
CA ALA A 117 -16.68 4.33 5.18
C ALA A 117 -17.07 3.15 4.29
N ARG A 118 -18.38 2.95 4.03
CA ARG A 118 -18.86 1.93 3.10
C ARG A 118 -18.44 2.24 1.66
N LEU A 119 -18.62 3.48 1.21
CA LEU A 119 -18.19 3.91 -0.11
C LEU A 119 -16.68 3.72 -0.27
N ALA A 120 -15.88 4.22 0.68
CA ALA A 120 -14.44 4.06 0.67
C ALA A 120 -14.01 2.58 0.62
N ALA A 121 -14.58 1.73 1.46
CA ALA A 121 -14.29 0.30 1.46
C ALA A 121 -14.61 -0.39 0.12
N LEU A 122 -15.62 0.09 -0.62
CA LEU A 122 -15.99 -0.44 -1.93
C LEU A 122 -15.13 0.13 -3.07
N GLN A 123 -14.62 1.35 -2.93
CA GLN A 123 -13.92 2.06 -4.01
C GLN A 123 -12.40 1.95 -3.97
N ILE A 124 -11.78 1.68 -2.82
CA ILE A 124 -10.30 1.59 -2.71
C ILE A 124 -9.72 0.59 -3.73
N VAL A 125 -10.19 -0.66 -3.76
CA VAL A 125 -9.63 -1.68 -4.66
C VAL A 125 -9.86 -1.32 -6.14
N PRO A 126 -11.06 -0.90 -6.59
CA PRO A 126 -11.24 -0.40 -7.96
C PRO A 126 -10.33 0.79 -8.33
N LEU A 127 -10.15 1.75 -7.43
CA LEU A 127 -9.26 2.89 -7.66
C LEU A 127 -7.81 2.45 -7.79
N ILE A 128 -7.35 1.53 -6.94
CA ILE A 128 -5.99 0.99 -7.04
C ILE A 128 -5.84 0.12 -8.30
N LEU A 129 -6.84 -0.64 -8.72
CA LEU A 129 -6.80 -1.33 -10.03
C LEU A 129 -6.59 -0.36 -11.20
N ILE A 130 -7.25 0.81 -11.17
CA ILE A 130 -7.02 1.87 -12.16
C ILE A 130 -5.58 2.41 -12.03
N ALA A 131 -5.10 2.61 -10.80
CA ALA A 131 -3.72 3.03 -10.54
C ALA A 131 -2.70 2.04 -11.14
N GLU A 132 -2.93 0.72 -11.03
CA GLU A 132 -2.08 -0.29 -11.66
C GLU A 132 -2.08 -0.18 -13.19
N PHE A 133 -3.24 0.07 -13.82
CA PHE A 133 -3.27 0.31 -15.26
C PHE A 133 -2.45 1.55 -15.66
N CYS A 134 -2.49 2.61 -14.86
CA CYS A 134 -1.63 3.78 -15.05
C CYS A 134 -0.15 3.44 -14.85
N SER A 135 0.19 2.61 -13.85
CA SER A 135 1.54 2.09 -13.62
C SER A 135 2.08 1.34 -14.83
N TRP A 136 1.30 0.36 -15.31
CA TRP A 136 1.64 -0.42 -16.49
C TRP A 136 1.76 0.44 -17.73
N TYR A 137 0.87 1.41 -17.93
CA TYR A 137 0.99 2.38 -19.01
C TYR A 137 2.33 3.12 -18.95
N SER A 138 2.73 3.62 -17.78
CA SER A 138 4.00 4.31 -17.60
C SER A 138 5.19 3.44 -17.93
N VAL A 139 5.20 2.22 -17.42
CA VAL A 139 6.28 1.26 -17.63
C VAL A 139 6.39 0.87 -19.11
N LEU A 140 5.28 0.57 -19.77
CA LEU A 140 5.25 0.18 -21.18
C LEU A 140 5.59 1.34 -22.12
N SER A 141 5.08 2.54 -21.85
CA SER A 141 5.30 3.71 -22.71
C SER A 141 6.58 4.47 -22.39
N THR A 142 7.23 4.19 -21.26
CA THR A 142 8.34 4.99 -20.68
C THR A 142 7.96 6.44 -20.33
N SER A 143 6.66 6.76 -20.30
CA SER A 143 6.14 8.06 -19.88
C SER A 143 5.93 8.09 -18.36
N ASN A 144 6.39 9.13 -17.68
CA ASN A 144 6.16 9.31 -16.23
C ASN A 144 4.73 9.78 -15.87
N LEU A 145 3.88 10.07 -16.86
CA LEU A 145 2.53 10.59 -16.63
C LEU A 145 1.61 9.57 -15.92
N GLY A 146 1.69 8.29 -16.30
CA GLY A 146 0.93 7.21 -15.66
C GLY A 146 1.26 7.06 -14.17
N HIS A 147 2.55 7.07 -13.79
CA HIS A 147 2.98 7.06 -12.39
C HIS A 147 2.44 8.27 -11.63
N THR A 148 2.40 9.46 -12.25
CA THR A 148 1.79 10.63 -11.61
C THR A 148 0.32 10.38 -11.24
N LEU A 149 -0.44 9.74 -12.12
CA LEU A 149 -1.85 9.39 -11.88
C LEU A 149 -1.99 8.25 -10.86
N GLU A 150 -1.14 7.23 -10.95
CA GLU A 150 -1.07 6.12 -9.99
C GLU A 150 -0.85 6.64 -8.56
N GLU A 151 0.20 7.41 -8.33
CA GLU A 151 0.54 7.93 -7.01
C GLU A 151 -0.54 8.91 -6.49
N SER A 152 -1.19 9.64 -7.39
CA SER A 152 -2.33 10.50 -7.03
C SER A 152 -3.52 9.68 -6.52
N LEU A 153 -3.79 8.51 -7.12
CA LEU A 153 -4.85 7.61 -6.69
C LEU A 153 -4.53 6.95 -5.34
N TRP A 154 -3.27 6.59 -5.10
CA TRP A 154 -2.79 6.13 -3.79
C TRP A 154 -2.96 7.20 -2.72
N GLY A 155 -2.52 8.43 -2.99
CA GLY A 155 -2.68 9.58 -2.11
C GLY A 155 -4.14 9.88 -1.78
N LEU A 156 -5.02 9.83 -2.78
CA LEU A 156 -6.47 10.01 -2.60
C LEU A 156 -7.09 8.91 -1.73
N CYS A 157 -6.74 7.64 -1.97
CA CYS A 157 -7.22 6.52 -1.16
C CYS A 157 -6.79 6.68 0.30
N ALA A 158 -5.55 7.08 0.55
CA ALA A 158 -5.04 7.30 1.90
C ALA A 158 -5.72 8.47 2.61
N ALA A 159 -5.93 9.59 1.92
CA ALA A 159 -6.69 10.72 2.44
C ALA A 159 -8.13 10.32 2.81
N LEU A 160 -8.77 9.51 1.95
CA LEU A 160 -10.11 8.98 2.21
C LEU A 160 -10.14 8.05 3.44
N VAL A 161 -9.14 7.18 3.60
CA VAL A 161 -8.97 6.33 4.80
C VAL A 161 -8.82 7.21 6.05
N ALA A 162 -7.92 8.19 6.04
CA ALA A 162 -7.71 9.10 7.17
C ALA A 162 -9.00 9.84 7.55
N LEU A 163 -9.73 10.36 6.56
CA LEU A 163 -11.01 11.02 6.78
C LEU A 163 -12.05 10.06 7.38
N CYS A 164 -12.20 8.85 6.83
CA CYS A 164 -13.10 7.84 7.37
C CYS A 164 -12.80 7.53 8.83
N LEU A 165 -11.53 7.33 9.17
CA LEU A 165 -11.08 7.05 10.54
C LEU A 165 -11.33 8.23 11.49
N LEU A 166 -11.11 9.47 11.05
CA LEU A 166 -11.42 10.67 11.82
C LEU A 166 -12.92 10.75 12.19
N THR A 167 -13.82 10.36 11.30
CA THR A 167 -15.27 10.34 11.61
C THR A 167 -15.65 9.33 12.72
N LEU A 168 -14.76 8.39 13.05
CA LEU A 168 -14.95 7.42 14.13
C LEU A 168 -14.51 7.95 15.49
N TRP A 169 -13.73 9.05 15.54
CA TRP A 169 -13.19 9.62 16.78
C TRP A 169 -14.21 9.84 17.91
N PRO A 170 -15.38 10.46 17.67
CA PRO A 170 -16.37 10.66 18.75
C PRO A 170 -17.07 9.36 19.18
N ARG A 171 -16.97 8.30 18.38
CA ARG A 171 -17.71 7.04 18.56
C ARG A 171 -16.86 5.93 19.16
N VAL A 172 -15.55 5.98 19.01
CA VAL A 172 -14.66 4.96 19.55
C VAL A 172 -14.52 5.07 21.07
N ALA A 173 -14.39 3.93 21.76
CA ALA A 173 -14.09 3.91 23.19
C ALA A 173 -12.80 4.72 23.49
N PRO A 174 -12.76 5.50 24.59
CA PRO A 174 -11.59 6.33 24.93
C PRO A 174 -10.26 5.55 24.94
N ALA A 175 -10.27 4.30 25.42
CA ALA A 175 -9.10 3.43 25.47
C ALA A 175 -8.54 3.06 24.08
N GLN A 176 -9.33 3.14 23.01
CA GLN A 176 -8.93 2.81 21.64
C GLN A 176 -8.60 4.05 20.79
N ARG A 177 -8.79 5.27 21.33
CA ARG A 177 -8.42 6.52 20.65
C ARG A 177 -6.94 6.61 20.27
N PRO A 178 -5.97 6.16 21.09
CA PRO A 178 -4.56 6.20 20.70
C PRO A 178 -4.27 5.36 19.44
N VAL A 179 -4.88 4.18 19.34
CA VAL A 179 -4.74 3.32 18.14
C VAL A 179 -5.39 3.97 16.93
N LEU A 180 -6.57 4.57 17.08
CA LEU A 180 -7.21 5.31 16.00
C LEU A 180 -6.37 6.53 15.57
N ALA A 181 -5.79 7.27 16.52
CA ALA A 181 -4.91 8.40 16.24
C ALA A 181 -3.69 7.97 15.43
N LEU A 182 -3.06 6.86 15.82
CA LEU A 182 -1.94 6.28 15.08
C LEU A 182 -2.32 5.98 13.63
N TRP A 183 -3.48 5.36 13.38
CA TRP A 183 -3.93 5.06 12.01
C TRP A 183 -4.27 6.31 11.21
N VAL A 184 -4.90 7.31 11.82
CA VAL A 184 -5.16 8.61 11.18
C VAL A 184 -3.86 9.30 10.81
N VAL A 185 -2.90 9.37 11.74
CA VAL A 185 -1.60 10.01 11.51
C VAL A 185 -0.82 9.24 10.45
N ALA A 186 -0.80 7.91 10.47
CA ALA A 186 -0.11 7.11 9.46
C ALA A 186 -0.69 7.32 8.06
N ALA A 187 -2.02 7.22 7.91
CA ALA A 187 -2.69 7.44 6.63
C ALA A 187 -2.54 8.90 6.14
N GLY A 188 -2.66 9.87 7.05
CA GLY A 188 -2.47 11.29 6.73
C GLY A 188 -1.04 11.65 6.35
N ALA A 189 -0.04 11.10 7.06
CA ALA A 189 1.37 11.29 6.75
C ALA A 189 1.73 10.67 5.38
N TYR A 190 1.20 9.50 5.07
CA TYR A 190 1.39 8.87 3.76
C TYR A 190 0.72 9.68 2.64
N ALA A 191 -0.52 10.17 2.84
CA ALA A 191 -1.18 11.05 1.88
C ALA A 191 -0.40 12.37 1.67
N LEU A 192 0.13 12.95 2.75
CA LEU A 192 0.96 14.15 2.67
C LEU A 192 2.25 13.88 1.88
N TYR A 193 2.93 12.76 2.15
CA TYR A 193 4.11 12.35 1.39
C TYR A 193 3.79 12.20 -0.11
N MET A 194 2.68 11.53 -0.44
CA MET A 194 2.25 11.36 -1.83
C MET A 194 2.08 12.70 -2.55
N PHE A 195 1.34 13.63 -1.97
CA PHE A 195 1.05 14.90 -2.64
C PHE A 195 2.18 15.94 -2.56
N ALA A 196 3.06 15.86 -1.56
CA ALA A 196 4.15 16.82 -1.37
C ALA A 196 5.47 16.40 -2.00
N VAL A 197 5.69 15.09 -2.19
CA VAL A 197 6.96 14.54 -2.65
C VAL A 197 6.79 13.67 -3.89
N ASP A 198 5.97 12.62 -3.82
CA ASP A 198 5.95 11.56 -4.83
C ASP A 198 5.31 12.00 -6.15
N VAL A 199 4.06 12.50 -6.09
CA VAL A 199 3.34 13.03 -7.24
C VAL A 199 4.11 14.17 -7.92
N PRO A 200 4.62 15.20 -7.18
CA PRO A 200 5.45 16.23 -7.78
C PRO A 200 6.73 15.69 -8.45
N MET A 201 7.37 14.66 -7.89
CA MET A 201 8.57 14.07 -8.48
C MET A 201 8.28 13.47 -9.86
N TYR A 202 7.24 12.64 -10.00
CA TYR A 202 6.89 12.05 -11.29
C TYR A 202 6.40 13.10 -12.29
N TRP A 203 5.65 14.10 -11.83
CA TRP A 203 5.24 15.23 -12.67
C TRP A 203 6.44 16.00 -13.22
N GLN A 204 7.44 16.32 -12.37
CA GLN A 204 8.66 16.99 -12.79
C GLN A 204 9.49 16.14 -13.77
N ARG A 205 9.58 14.82 -13.54
CA ARG A 205 10.22 13.88 -14.48
C ARG A 205 9.53 13.89 -15.83
N TRP A 206 8.20 13.90 -15.86
CA TRP A 206 7.42 13.99 -17.10
C TRP A 206 7.64 15.33 -17.82
N LEU A 207 7.58 16.46 -17.11
CA LEU A 207 7.86 17.78 -17.72
C LEU A 207 9.28 17.86 -18.30
N ALA A 208 10.26 17.27 -17.63
CA ALA A 208 11.64 17.21 -18.13
C ALA A 208 11.75 16.33 -19.38
N ASP A 209 11.05 15.19 -19.41
CA ASP A 209 10.96 14.32 -20.58
C ASP A 209 10.32 15.07 -21.78
N GLU A 210 9.24 15.81 -21.57
CA GLU A 210 8.58 16.64 -22.60
C GLU A 210 9.50 17.75 -23.10
N ALA A 211 10.16 18.49 -22.19
CA ALA A 211 11.07 19.57 -22.54
C ALA A 211 12.29 19.07 -23.34
N ALA A 212 12.73 17.82 -23.09
CA ALA A 212 13.80 17.17 -23.83
C ALA A 212 13.33 16.55 -25.17
N GLY A 213 12.02 16.61 -25.48
CA GLY A 213 11.46 15.99 -26.68
C GLY A 213 11.59 14.46 -26.67
N ARG A 214 11.44 13.82 -25.51
CA ARG A 214 11.58 12.36 -25.37
C ARG A 214 10.58 11.64 -26.28
N ASN A 215 11.08 10.68 -27.04
CA ASN A 215 10.25 9.74 -27.77
C ASN A 215 9.79 8.62 -26.85
N TYR A 216 8.48 8.54 -26.60
CA TYR A 216 7.87 7.46 -25.83
C TYR A 216 7.70 6.19 -26.67
N LEU A 217 7.72 5.04 -26.01
CA LEU A 217 7.46 3.76 -26.66
C LEU A 217 5.96 3.58 -26.91
N GLY A 218 5.63 2.99 -28.06
CA GLY A 218 4.30 2.42 -28.27
C GLY A 218 4.10 1.19 -27.38
N LEU A 219 2.87 0.92 -26.94
CA LEU A 219 2.57 -0.14 -25.96
C LEU A 219 3.07 -1.53 -26.37
N ALA A 220 2.95 -1.89 -27.65
CA ALA A 220 3.42 -3.18 -28.16
C ALA A 220 4.95 -3.30 -28.12
N ALA A 221 5.67 -2.23 -28.47
CA ALA A 221 7.12 -2.18 -28.35
C ALA A 221 7.55 -2.21 -26.87
N GLY A 222 6.81 -1.50 -26.02
CA GLY A 222 6.95 -1.52 -24.57
C GLY A 222 6.82 -2.93 -23.97
N ALA A 223 5.85 -3.71 -24.42
CA ALA A 223 5.63 -5.08 -23.94
C ALA A 223 6.82 -6.01 -24.22
N ALA A 224 7.42 -5.91 -25.42
CA ALA A 224 8.63 -6.63 -25.75
C ALA A 224 9.84 -6.12 -24.94
N ASP A 225 9.93 -4.81 -24.75
CA ASP A 225 11.01 -4.14 -24.03
C ASP A 225 11.06 -4.55 -22.54
N VAL A 226 9.94 -4.49 -21.84
CA VAL A 226 9.86 -4.80 -20.39
C VAL A 226 10.09 -6.28 -20.08
N ALA A 227 9.92 -7.16 -21.08
CA ALA A 227 10.11 -8.60 -20.93
C ALA A 227 11.59 -9.02 -20.98
N GLY A 228 12.44 -8.28 -21.72
CA GLY A 228 13.81 -8.73 -22.03
C GLY A 228 14.92 -7.70 -21.84
N ARG A 229 14.62 -6.39 -21.85
CA ARG A 229 15.67 -5.37 -21.69
C ARG A 229 15.95 -5.13 -20.21
N VAL A 230 17.20 -5.34 -19.83
CA VAL A 230 17.72 -5.05 -18.48
C VAL A 230 19.10 -4.39 -18.59
N HIS A 231 19.34 -3.40 -17.73
CA HIS A 231 20.62 -2.72 -17.59
C HIS A 231 21.14 -2.93 -16.17
N VAL A 232 22.15 -3.77 -16.02
CA VAL A 232 22.71 -4.05 -14.70
C VAL A 232 23.54 -2.85 -14.25
N SER A 233 23.16 -2.24 -13.11
CA SER A 233 23.96 -1.17 -12.50
C SER A 233 24.09 -1.37 -11.00
N THR A 234 25.33 -1.20 -10.52
CA THR A 234 25.69 -1.11 -9.10
C THR A 234 26.33 0.24 -8.79
N HIS A 235 26.02 1.27 -9.57
CA HIS A 235 26.51 2.62 -9.31
C HIS A 235 25.54 3.37 -8.40
N TRP A 236 26.04 3.92 -7.28
CA TRP A 236 25.22 4.70 -6.35
C TRP A 236 24.45 5.85 -7.02
N ALA A 237 25.04 6.49 -8.04
CA ALA A 237 24.43 7.60 -8.76
C ALA A 237 23.08 7.25 -9.40
N ASP A 238 22.91 6.00 -9.83
CA ASP A 238 21.72 5.52 -10.52
C ASP A 238 20.58 5.18 -9.55
N TRP A 239 20.94 4.79 -8.31
CA TRP A 239 19.99 4.27 -7.32
C TRP A 239 19.61 5.26 -6.23
N LYS A 240 20.41 6.30 -5.99
CA LYS A 240 20.23 7.22 -4.84
C LYS A 240 18.83 7.84 -4.74
N THR A 241 18.12 8.04 -5.86
CA THR A 241 16.76 8.59 -5.87
C THR A 241 15.71 7.57 -5.44
N GLU A 242 16.00 6.28 -5.62
CA GLU A 242 15.06 5.19 -5.36
C GLU A 242 15.19 4.67 -3.91
N VAL A 243 16.31 4.94 -3.25
CA VAL A 243 16.63 4.44 -1.91
C VAL A 243 15.56 4.77 -0.89
N VAL A 244 15.08 6.02 -0.85
CA VAL A 244 14.12 6.46 0.19
C VAL A 244 12.79 5.73 0.03
N TRP A 245 12.19 5.79 -1.15
CA TRP A 245 10.86 5.20 -1.36
C TRP A 245 10.90 3.68 -1.28
N MET A 246 11.89 3.02 -1.91
CA MET A 246 12.01 1.55 -1.88
C MET A 246 12.24 1.06 -0.45
N THR A 247 13.08 1.76 0.33
CA THR A 247 13.29 1.40 1.74
C THR A 247 12.00 1.52 2.52
N LEU A 248 11.26 2.63 2.40
CA LEU A 248 9.99 2.82 3.12
C LEU A 248 8.92 1.81 2.69
N TYR A 249 8.79 1.55 1.39
CA TYR A 249 7.83 0.62 0.82
C TYR A 249 8.15 -0.83 1.25
N PHE A 250 9.39 -1.28 1.14
CA PHE A 250 9.82 -2.63 1.52
C PHE A 250 9.93 -2.84 3.04
N SER A 251 9.85 -1.79 3.87
CA SER A 251 9.92 -1.90 5.33
C SER A 251 8.64 -1.42 6.01
N VAL A 252 8.46 -0.11 6.17
CA VAL A 252 7.34 0.54 6.85
C VAL A 252 6.01 0.10 6.24
N GLY A 253 5.91 0.03 4.90
CA GLY A 253 4.73 -0.50 4.22
C GLY A 253 4.41 -1.93 4.67
N VAL A 254 5.42 -2.80 4.67
CA VAL A 254 5.27 -4.21 5.08
C VAL A 254 4.87 -4.32 6.55
N TRP A 255 5.46 -3.50 7.42
CA TRP A 255 5.13 -3.48 8.85
C TRP A 255 3.70 -2.99 9.09
N ALA A 256 3.23 -1.99 8.32
CA ALA A 256 1.84 -1.55 8.34
C ALA A 256 0.89 -2.68 7.88
N SER A 257 1.24 -3.37 6.78
CA SER A 257 0.49 -4.53 6.28
C SER A 257 0.35 -5.65 7.32
N ILE A 258 1.45 -6.03 7.98
CA ILE A 258 1.42 -7.02 9.07
C ILE A 258 0.64 -6.48 10.27
N GLY A 259 0.79 -5.19 10.59
CA GLY A 259 0.09 -4.50 11.68
C GLY A 259 -1.43 -4.57 11.54
N LEU A 260 -1.96 -4.50 10.31
CA LEU A 260 -3.40 -4.64 10.04
C LEU A 260 -3.97 -6.02 10.44
N VAL A 261 -3.14 -7.07 10.46
CA VAL A 261 -3.53 -8.40 10.94
C VAL A 261 -3.76 -8.42 12.47
N HIS A 262 -3.14 -7.48 13.19
CA HIS A 262 -3.25 -7.32 14.64
C HIS A 262 -4.18 -6.17 15.05
N ALA A 263 -4.80 -5.50 14.08
CA ALA A 263 -5.72 -4.39 14.33
C ALA A 263 -6.83 -4.84 15.31
N PRO A 264 -7.03 -4.13 16.44
CA PRO A 264 -8.12 -4.45 17.33
C PRO A 264 -9.44 -4.10 16.66
N ARG A 265 -10.48 -4.88 16.95
CA ARG A 265 -11.84 -4.52 16.58
C ARG A 265 -12.24 -3.24 17.31
N LEU A 266 -12.58 -2.20 16.56
CA LEU A 266 -13.00 -0.93 17.15
C LEU A 266 -14.36 -1.10 17.85
N GLN A 267 -14.41 -0.75 19.13
CA GLN A 267 -15.62 -0.73 19.93
C GLN A 267 -16.30 0.62 19.72
N LEU A 268 -17.29 0.63 18.83
CA LEU A 268 -18.04 1.82 18.47
C LEU A 268 -19.29 1.93 19.35
N ARG A 269 -19.46 3.08 19.98
CA ARG A 269 -20.68 3.41 20.72
C ARG A 269 -21.87 3.47 19.77
N ALA A 270 -23.01 2.90 20.20
CA ALA A 270 -24.26 3.04 19.48
C ALA A 270 -24.61 4.55 19.34
N PRO A 271 -25.22 4.96 18.21
CA PRO A 271 -25.75 6.31 18.12
C PRO A 271 -26.74 6.53 19.27
N ALA A 272 -26.64 7.67 19.96
CA ALA A 272 -27.60 8.02 21.01
C ALA A 272 -29.01 7.91 20.43
N SER A 273 -29.83 7.02 20.99
CA SER A 273 -31.23 6.90 20.59
C SER A 273 -31.88 8.27 20.79
N ARG A 274 -32.51 8.82 19.74
CA ARG A 274 -33.38 10.00 19.91
C ARG A 274 -34.37 9.69 21.05
N PRO A 275 -34.54 10.59 22.04
CA PRO A 275 -35.54 10.37 23.07
C PRO A 275 -36.89 10.14 22.39
N ARG A 276 -37.58 9.05 22.77
CA ARG A 276 -38.95 8.81 22.32
C ARG A 276 -39.79 10.02 22.74
N PRO A 277 -40.58 10.62 21.84
CA PRO A 277 -41.51 11.67 22.26
C PRO A 277 -42.40 11.08 23.36
N SER A 278 -42.50 11.79 24.48
CA SER A 278 -43.36 11.43 25.60
C SER A 278 -44.79 11.23 25.05
N PRO A 279 -45.50 10.16 25.44
CA PRO A 279 -46.89 10.02 25.06
C PRO A 279 -47.64 11.26 25.54
N LYS A 280 -48.25 12.00 24.61
CA LYS A 280 -49.16 13.08 24.96
C LYS A 280 -50.29 12.44 25.75
N ILE A 281 -50.39 12.75 27.04
CA ILE A 281 -51.56 12.43 27.85
C ILE A 281 -52.70 13.23 27.22
N ALA A 282 -53.64 12.54 26.59
CA ALA A 282 -54.89 13.16 26.16
C ALA A 282 -55.67 13.53 27.43
N ALA A 283 -55.92 14.82 27.60
CA ALA A 283 -56.82 15.38 28.59
C ALA A 283 -58.25 15.42 28.04
#